data_AF-A0A957KVX5-F1
#
_entry.id   AF-A0A957KVX5-F1
#
_cell.length_a   1.000
_cell.length_b   1.000
_cell.length_c   1.000
_cell.angle_alpha   90.00
_cell.angle_beta   90.00
_cell.angle_gamma   90.00
#
_symmetry.space_group_name_H-M   'P 1'
#
loop_
_entity.id
_entity.type
_entity.pdbx_description
1 polymer ?
#
loop_
_entity_poly.entity_id
_entity_poly.type
_entity_poly.pdbx_seq_one_letter_code
_entity_poly.pdbx_strand_id
1 'polypeptide(L)'
;MLPTVTLIDVEVSTYTLCLVTALFVGGAVAYFRLLRLGKPVGILRLGIALTIGASLLTMVVVNYVVNSVLASESIASGAIFQPEGMSILWALLGGCAAAMLICRWQQVP
;
A
#
# COMPACT_ATOMS: atom_id res chain seq x y z
N MET A 1 -13.94 -17.71 8.62
CA MET A 1 -14.10 -16.33 9.11
C MET A 1 -13.10 -16.12 10.23
N LEU A 2 -12.04 -15.33 10.00
CA LEU A 2 -11.11 -14.98 11.08
C LEU A 2 -11.79 -13.94 12.02
N PRO A 3 -11.60 -14.06 13.34
CA PRO A 3 -12.39 -13.32 14.33
C PRO A 3 -12.06 -11.82 14.36
N THR A 4 -13.08 -10.97 14.22
CA THR A 4 -12.98 -9.55 14.54
C THR A 4 -12.57 -9.40 16.01
N VAL A 5 -11.51 -8.63 16.26
CA VAL A 5 -11.07 -8.31 17.62
C VAL A 5 -11.70 -6.97 17.98
N THR A 6 -12.60 -6.97 18.96
CA THR A 6 -13.20 -5.75 19.50
C THR A 6 -12.24 -5.13 20.50
N LEU A 7 -11.72 -3.96 20.16
CA LEU A 7 -10.89 -3.14 21.06
C LEU A 7 -11.66 -1.84 21.30
N ILE A 8 -12.23 -1.69 22.50
CA ILE A 8 -12.84 -0.43 23.00
C ILE A 8 -13.73 0.22 21.91
N ASP A 9 -14.81 -0.48 21.53
CA ASP A 9 -15.80 -0.05 20.53
C ASP A 9 -15.34 0.07 19.06
N VAL A 10 -14.12 -0.37 18.73
CA VAL A 10 -13.65 -0.50 17.34
C VAL A 10 -13.52 -1.97 16.97
N GLU A 11 -14.29 -2.40 15.96
CA GLU A 11 -14.12 -3.71 15.35
C GLU A 11 -12.89 -3.71 14.46
N VAL A 12 -11.80 -4.28 14.96
CA VAL A 12 -10.58 -4.44 14.18
C VAL A 12 -10.54 -5.85 13.62
N SER A 13 -10.70 -5.95 12.29
CA SER A 13 -10.54 -7.23 11.59
C SER A 13 -9.13 -7.79 11.84
N THR A 14 -9.03 -9.10 12.11
CA THR A 14 -7.73 -9.79 12.27
C THR A 14 -6.86 -9.62 11.03
N TYR A 15 -7.48 -9.46 9.86
CA TYR A 15 -6.76 -9.18 8.61
C TYR A 15 -6.07 -7.82 8.66
N THR A 16 -6.73 -6.80 9.19
CA THR A 16 -6.14 -5.47 9.37
C THR A 16 -5.00 -5.52 10.38
N LEU A 17 -5.19 -6.22 11.49
CA LEU A 17 -4.13 -6.42 12.49
C LEU A 17 -2.92 -7.15 11.91
N CYS A 18 -3.15 -8.23 11.17
CA CYS A 18 -2.08 -9.00 10.52
C CYS A 18 -1.34 -8.17 9.45
N LEU A 19 -2.07 -7.35 8.70
CA LEU A 19 -1.49 -6.46 7.70
C LEU A 19 -0.63 -5.38 8.37
N VAL A 20 -1.11 -4.75 9.43
CA VAL A 20 -0.36 -3.73 10.18
C VAL A 20 0.89 -4.34 10.80
N THR A 21 0.80 -5.52 11.42
CA THR A 21 1.98 -6.19 12.01
C THR A 21 2.98 -6.62 10.93
N ALA A 22 2.53 -7.18 9.81
CA ALA A 22 3.40 -7.53 8.70
C ALA A 22 4.12 -6.29 8.14
N LEU A 23 3.44 -5.14 8.05
CA LEU A 23 4.00 -3.89 7.55
C LEU A 23 5.03 -3.30 8.54
N PHE A 24 4.75 -3.39 9.85
CA PHE A 24 5.69 -3.00 10.90
C PHE A 24 6.94 -3.88 10.93
N VAL A 25 6.77 -5.21 10.91
CA VAL A 25 7.89 -6.15 10.92
C VAL A 25 8.73 -6.03 9.65
N GLY A 26 8.07 -5.97 8.48
CA GLY A 26 8.75 -5.77 7.20
C GLY A 26 9.50 -4.45 7.14
N GLY A 27 8.87 -3.35 7.58
CA GLY A 27 9.48 -2.03 7.67
C GLY A 27 10.67 -2.00 8.62
N ALA A 28 10.55 -2.63 9.80
CA ALA A 28 11.63 -2.73 10.77
C ALA A 28 12.82 -3.53 10.23
N VAL A 29 12.58 -4.68 9.59
CA VAL A 29 13.64 -5.49 8.97
C VAL A 29 14.34 -4.72 7.86
N ALA A 30 13.59 -4.06 6.98
CA ALA A 30 14.16 -3.23 5.92
C ALA A 30 15.00 -2.08 6.51
N TYR A 31 14.49 -1.40 7.52
CA TYR A 31 15.17 -0.31 8.22
C TYR A 31 16.48 -0.79 8.87
N PHE A 32 16.47 -1.92 9.58
CA PHE A 32 17.68 -2.51 10.17
C PHE A 32 18.72 -2.88 9.12
N ARG A 33 18.31 -3.47 8.00
CA ARG A 33 19.22 -3.81 6.89
C ARG A 33 19.84 -2.57 6.25
N LEU A 34 19.04 -1.53 6.05
CA LEU A 34 19.49 -0.29 5.41
C LEU A 34 20.36 0.56 6.34
N LEU A 35 20.15 0.50 7.66
CA LEU A 35 21.08 1.09 8.64
C LEU A 35 22.45 0.41 8.61
N ARG A 36 22.50 -0.92 8.45
CA ARG A 36 23.76 -1.66 8.31
C ARG A 36 24.55 -1.28 7.05
N LEU A 37 23.88 -0.74 6.03
CA LEU A 37 24.50 -0.23 4.80
C LEU A 37 25.07 1.19 4.95
N GLY A 38 25.08 1.76 6.16
CA GLY A 38 25.69 3.07 6.44
C GLY A 38 24.93 4.27 5.86
N LYS A 39 23.67 4.07 5.44
CA LYS A 39 22.84 5.16 4.90
C LYS A 39 22.38 6.10 6.04
N PRO A 40 22.32 7.41 5.79
CA PRO A 40 21.85 8.37 6.78
C PRO A 40 20.38 8.12 7.12
N VAL A 41 20.09 8.11 8.42
CA VAL A 41 18.79 7.73 9.00
C VAL A 41 17.62 8.55 8.44
N GLY A 42 17.85 9.84 8.19
CA GLY A 42 16.81 10.75 7.67
C GLY A 42 16.33 10.36 6.26
N ILE A 43 17.27 10.05 5.36
CA ILE A 43 16.98 9.61 3.99
C ILE A 43 16.24 8.27 4.00
N LEU A 44 16.61 7.40 4.93
CA LEU A 44 15.98 6.09 5.09
C LEU A 44 14.51 6.18 5.52
N ARG A 45 14.21 7.01 6.53
CA ARG A 45 12.84 7.22 7.01
C ARG A 45 11.97 7.85 5.92
N LEU A 46 12.51 8.83 5.20
CA LEU A 46 11.81 9.49 4.10
C LEU A 46 11.51 8.51 2.96
N GLY A 47 12.47 7.63 2.61
CA GLY A 47 12.27 6.60 1.59
C GLY A 47 11.18 5.60 1.95
N ILE A 48 11.16 5.10 3.19
CA ILE A 48 10.12 4.18 3.68
C ILE A 48 8.75 4.86 3.73
N ALA A 49 8.68 6.12 4.18
CA ALA A 49 7.43 6.87 4.21
C ALA A 49 6.88 7.10 2.79
N LEU A 50 7.76 7.45 1.84
CA LEU A 50 7.37 7.66 0.44
C LEU A 50 6.90 6.37 -0.23
N THR A 51 7.54 5.22 0.01
CA THR A 51 7.08 3.96 -0.56
C THR A 51 5.73 3.54 -0.01
N ILE A 52 5.51 3.65 1.30
CA ILE A 52 4.21 3.35 1.92
C ILE A 52 3.13 4.30 1.39
N GLY A 53 3.44 5.61 1.33
CA GLY A 53 2.52 6.62 0.80
C GLY A 53 2.18 6.38 -0.67
N ALA A 54 3.18 6.06 -1.49
CA ALA A 54 2.98 5.74 -2.91
C ALA A 54 2.13 4.48 -3.09
N SER A 55 2.37 3.41 -2.32
CA SER A 55 1.54 2.19 -2.36
C SER A 55 0.07 2.47 -2.05
N LEU A 56 -0.21 3.26 -1.00
CA LEU A 56 -1.58 3.61 -0.64
C LEU A 56 -2.22 4.49 -1.70
N LEU A 57 -1.48 5.48 -2.19
CA LEU A 57 -1.98 6.42 -3.20
C LEU A 57 -2.28 5.72 -4.53
N THR A 58 -1.41 4.84 -5.02
CA THR A 58 -1.69 4.06 -6.25
C THR A 58 -2.89 3.15 -6.07
N MET A 59 -3.04 2.48 -4.93
CA MET A 59 -4.20 1.64 -4.67
C MET A 59 -5.51 2.45 -4.71
N VAL A 60 -5.55 3.62 -4.06
CA VAL A 60 -6.72 4.49 -4.05
C VAL A 60 -7.02 5.04 -5.44
N VAL A 61 -6.01 5.59 -6.13
CA VAL A 61 -6.16 6.22 -7.44
C VAL A 61 -6.58 5.20 -8.49
N VAL A 62 -5.92 4.04 -8.56
CA VAL A 62 -6.27 3.00 -9.52
C VAL A 62 -7.67 2.46 -9.25
N ASN A 63 -8.02 2.19 -7.99
CA ASN A 63 -9.36 1.72 -7.68
C ASN A 63 -10.44 2.75 -8.00
N TYR A 64 -10.16 4.04 -7.79
CA TYR A 64 -11.06 5.12 -8.19
C TYR A 64 -11.23 5.17 -9.71
N VAL A 65 -10.12 5.11 -10.46
CA VAL A 65 -10.15 5.12 -11.94
C VAL A 65 -10.91 3.92 -12.48
N VAL A 66 -10.59 2.70 -12.03
CA VAL A 66 -11.26 1.47 -12.47
C VAL A 66 -12.76 1.52 -12.19
N ASN A 67 -13.16 1.91 -10.96
CA ASN A 67 -14.57 2.03 -10.63
C ASN A 67 -15.28 3.15 -11.41
N SER A 68 -14.60 4.26 -11.71
CA SER A 68 -15.19 5.33 -12.54
C SER A 68 -15.42 4.89 -13.98
N VAL A 69 -14.50 4.10 -14.54
CA VAL A 69 -14.62 3.53 -15.89
C VAL A 69 -15.74 2.49 -15.92
N LEU A 70 -15.75 1.54 -14.98
CA LEU A 70 -16.82 0.53 -14.86
C LEU A 70 -18.19 1.18 -14.65
N ALA A 71 -18.27 2.24 -13.85
CA ALA A 71 -19.51 3.00 -13.68
C ALA A 71 -19.97 3.63 -15.01
N SER A 72 -19.05 4.23 -15.77
CA SER A 72 -19.38 4.83 -17.08
C SER A 72 -19.85 3.78 -18.10
N GLU A 73 -19.23 2.60 -18.14
CA GLU A 73 -19.64 1.50 -19.01
C GLU A 73 -20.96 0.88 -18.59
N SER A 74 -21.21 0.76 -17.28
CA SER A 74 -22.48 0.25 -16.75
C SER A 74 -23.67 1.16 -17.10
N ILE A 75 -23.47 2.48 -17.11
CA ILE A 75 -24.48 3.46 -17.53
C ILE A 75 -24.75 3.35 -19.03
N ALA A 76 -23.70 3.15 -19.84
CA ALA A 76 -23.83 3.02 -21.29
C ALA A 76 -24.47 1.67 -21.73
N SER A 77 -24.23 0.60 -20.97
CA SER A 77 -24.69 -0.77 -21.29
C SER A 77 -25.96 -1.21 -20.57
N GLY A 78 -26.40 -0.47 -19.54
CA GLY A 78 -27.51 -0.86 -18.66
C GLY A 78 -27.18 -2.04 -17.74
N ALA A 79 -25.90 -2.43 -17.63
CA ALA A 79 -25.45 -3.53 -16.81
C ALA A 79 -25.40 -3.17 -15.31
N ILE A 80 -25.54 -4.18 -14.45
CA ILE A 80 -25.46 -4.00 -12.99
C ILE A 80 -24.00 -3.69 -12.61
N PHE A 81 -23.77 -2.51 -12.05
CA PHE A 81 -22.47 -2.10 -11.52
C PHE A 81 -22.10 -2.89 -10.27
N GLN A 82 -20.96 -3.60 -10.31
CA GLN A 82 -20.32 -4.16 -9.12
C GLN A 82 -18.98 -3.44 -8.91
N PRO A 83 -18.80 -2.70 -7.81
CA PRO A 83 -17.54 -2.02 -7.54
C PRO A 83 -16.44 -3.03 -7.25
N GLU A 84 -15.26 -2.82 -7.85
CA GLU A 84 -14.08 -3.57 -7.48
C GLU A 84 -13.57 -3.15 -6.09
N GLY A 85 -13.20 -4.15 -5.29
CA GLY A 85 -12.57 -3.95 -3.99
C GLY A 85 -11.14 -3.44 -4.12
N MET A 86 -10.64 -2.75 -3.10
CA MET A 86 -9.25 -2.28 -3.06
C MET A 86 -8.29 -3.48 -3.15
N SER A 87 -7.56 -3.57 -4.27
CA SER A 87 -6.62 -4.66 -4.49
C SER A 87 -5.22 -4.33 -3.95
N ILE A 88 -4.70 -5.25 -3.13
CA ILE A 88 -3.32 -5.22 -2.61
C ILE A 88 -2.28 -5.26 -3.74
N LEU A 89 -2.62 -5.80 -4.91
CA LEU A 89 -1.70 -5.82 -6.07
C LEU A 89 -1.36 -4.42 -6.55
N TRP A 90 -2.34 -3.50 -6.57
CA TRP A 90 -2.11 -2.10 -6.95
C TRP A 90 -1.25 -1.35 -5.92
N ALA A 91 -1.38 -1.72 -4.64
CA ALA A 91 -0.50 -1.21 -3.60
C ALA A 91 0.95 -1.70 -3.77
N LEU A 92 1.13 -3.00 -4.03
CA LEU A 92 2.45 -3.59 -4.28
C LEU A 92 3.14 -2.97 -5.50
N LEU A 93 2.43 -2.82 -6.61
CA LEU A 93 2.97 -2.21 -7.83
C LEU A 93 3.43 -0.77 -7.60
N GLY A 94 2.63 0.04 -6.89
CA GLY A 94 3.01 1.42 -6.55
C GLY A 94 4.21 1.49 -5.62
N GLY A 95 4.26 0.63 -4.61
CA GLY A 95 5.39 0.53 -3.70
C GLY A 95 6.69 0.14 -4.40
N CYS A 96 6.63 -0.85 -5.30
CA CYS A 96 7.78 -1.27 -6.11
C CYS A 96 8.25 -0.15 -7.05
N ALA A 97 7.33 0.52 -7.75
CA ALA A 97 7.67 1.63 -8.64
C ALA A 97 8.31 2.80 -7.88
N ALA A 98 7.75 3.17 -6.73
CA ALA A 98 8.32 4.20 -5.86
C ALA A 98 9.69 3.79 -5.31
N ALA A 99 9.87 2.54 -4.89
CA ALA A 99 11.15 2.03 -4.42
C ALA A 99 12.21 2.12 -5.53
N MET A 100 11.89 1.73 -6.77
CA MET A 100 12.81 1.86 -7.90
C MET A 100 13.17 3.33 -8.18
N LEU A 101 12.19 4.23 -8.15
CA LEU A 101 12.43 5.66 -8.36
C LEU A 101 13.34 6.25 -7.26
N ILE A 102 13.12 5.85 -6.01
CA ILE A 102 13.92 6.29 -4.86
C ILE A 102 15.35 5.73 -4.96
N CYS A 103 15.52 4.44 -5.30
CA CYS A 103 16.85 3.85 -5.52
C CYS A 103 17.60 4.57 -6.64
N ARG A 104 16.92 4.86 -7.77
CA ARG A 104 17.48 5.66 -8.87
C ARG A 104 17.87 7.06 -8.41
N TRP A 105 17.01 7.74 -7.66
CA TRP A 105 17.28 9.10 -7.19
C TRP A 105 18.45 9.17 -6.21
N GLN A 106 18.59 8.14 -5.37
CA GLN A 106 19.68 8.02 -4.39
C GLN A 106 20.95 7.39 -4.97
N GLN A 107 21.00 7.11 -6.28
CA GLN A 107 22.11 6.45 -6.99
C GLN A 107 22.58 5.17 -6.28
N VAL A 108 21.64 4.42 -5.70
CA VAL A 108 21.91 3.14 -5.05
C VAL A 108 21.78 2.06 -6.12
N PRO A 109 22.76 1.14 -6.25
CA PRO A 109 22.67 0.03 -7.19
C PRO A 109 21.48 -0.88 -6.91
#